data_AF-F0H088-F1
#
_entry.id   AF-F0H088-F1
#
_cell.length_a   1.000
_cell.length_b   1.000
_cell.length_c   1.000
_cell.angle_alpha   90.00
_cell.angle_beta   90.00
_cell.angle_gamma   90.00
#
_symmetry.space_group_name_H-M   'P 1'
#
loop_
_entity.id
_entity.type
_entity.pdbx_description
1 polymer ?
#
loop_
_entity_poly.entity_id
_entity_poly.type
_entity_poly.pdbx_seq_one_letter_code
_entity_poly.pdbx_strand_id
1 'polypeptide(L)'
;MNGLIIKINEEVLKLLDEDFDGKKSDIFKISRGKVNIFTPEEEEILEKFIKKLISNYICQIKDGNIKLNPLRENQNTYECKNCEFKSICKFDYTIDQDKFRDINKDISLAKIKKELSDE
;
A
#
# COMPACT_ATOMS: atom_id res chain seq x y z
N MET A 1 -4.61 12.07 -12.89
CA MET A 1 -4.98 11.24 -11.74
C MET A 1 -3.87 10.24 -11.50
N ASN A 2 -3.44 10.11 -10.24
CA ASN A 2 -2.56 9.03 -9.80
C ASN A 2 -3.45 8.03 -9.06
N GLY A 3 -3.35 6.76 -9.39
CA GLY A 3 -4.22 5.73 -8.83
C GLY A 3 -3.97 4.39 -9.52
N LEU A 4 -4.84 3.42 -9.24
CA LEU A 4 -4.79 2.06 -9.77
C LEU A 4 -6.02 1.86 -10.69
N ILE A 5 -5.80 1.29 -11.88
CA ILE A 5 -6.83 1.03 -12.89
C ILE A 5 -7.01 -0.47 -13.04
N ILE A 6 -8.27 -0.91 -13.04
CA ILE A 6 -8.61 -2.30 -13.37
C ILE A 6 -8.93 -2.38 -14.85
N LYS A 7 -8.10 -3.11 -15.61
CA LYS A 7 -8.31 -3.34 -17.03
C LYS A 7 -9.14 -4.59 -17.23
N ILE A 8 -10.45 -4.38 -17.35
CA ILE A 8 -11.40 -5.43 -17.72
C ILE A 8 -11.25 -5.76 -19.22
N ASN A 9 -11.16 -4.73 -20.06
CA ASN A 9 -10.90 -4.82 -21.50
C ASN A 9 -10.15 -3.55 -21.99
N GLU A 10 -9.78 -3.49 -23.27
CA GLU A 10 -9.13 -2.28 -23.85
C GLU A 10 -10.08 -1.07 -23.92
N GLU A 11 -11.40 -1.29 -23.93
CA GLU A 11 -12.39 -0.22 -24.02
C GLU A 11 -12.43 0.63 -22.75
N VAL A 12 -12.20 0.04 -21.57
CA VAL A 12 -12.13 0.80 -20.31
C VAL A 12 -11.11 1.93 -20.40
N LEU A 13 -9.96 1.70 -21.02
CA LEU A 13 -8.93 2.74 -21.15
C LEU A 13 -9.36 3.86 -22.11
N LYS A 14 -10.09 3.52 -23.17
CA LYS A 14 -10.67 4.49 -24.11
C LYS A 14 -11.85 5.27 -23.51
N LEU A 15 -12.61 4.66 -22.61
CA LEU A 15 -13.69 5.34 -21.88
C LEU A 15 -13.14 6.29 -20.81
N LEU A 16 -11.96 5.99 -20.24
CA LEU A 16 -11.28 6.87 -19.29
C LEU A 16 -10.54 8.03 -19.98
N ASP A 17 -10.08 7.82 -21.21
CA ASP A 17 -9.43 8.82 -22.05
C ASP A 17 -9.70 8.49 -23.52
N GLU A 18 -10.64 9.21 -24.13
CA GLU A 18 -11.07 8.98 -25.52
C GLU A 18 -9.93 9.18 -26.53
N ASP A 19 -8.94 10.02 -26.19
CA ASP A 19 -7.76 10.31 -27.00
C ASP A 19 -6.61 9.30 -26.77
N PHE A 20 -6.86 8.23 -26.00
CA PHE A 20 -5.82 7.27 -25.64
C PHE A 20 -5.31 6.44 -26.83
N ASP A 21 -4.06 6.67 -27.20
CA ASP A 21 -3.37 6.02 -28.33
C ASP A 21 -2.76 4.64 -28.00
N GLY A 22 -3.00 4.13 -26.78
CA GLY A 22 -2.41 2.88 -26.29
C GLY A 22 -1.03 3.03 -25.65
N LYS A 23 -0.40 4.21 -25.70
CA LYS A 23 0.98 4.43 -25.21
C LYS A 23 1.04 5.39 -24.03
N LYS A 24 0.27 6.49 -24.06
CA LYS A 24 0.28 7.50 -23.00
C LYS A 24 -1.10 8.13 -22.84
N SER A 25 -1.47 8.41 -21.60
CA SER A 25 -2.61 9.25 -21.24
C SER A 25 -2.13 10.37 -20.33
N ASP A 26 -2.56 11.61 -20.58
CA ASP A 26 -2.33 12.72 -19.68
C ASP A 26 -3.34 12.75 -18.51
N ILE A 27 -4.46 12.05 -18.65
CA ILE A 27 -5.50 11.92 -17.62
C ILE A 27 -5.06 10.97 -16.53
N PHE A 28 -4.73 9.71 -16.83
CA PHE A 28 -4.34 8.72 -15.81
C PHE A 28 -2.84 8.43 -15.76
N LYS A 29 -2.03 9.25 -16.44
CA LYS A 29 -0.57 9.30 -16.34
C LYS A 29 0.09 7.90 -16.40
N ILE A 30 -0.15 7.18 -17.51
CA ILE A 30 0.66 5.99 -17.81
C ILE A 30 2.06 6.45 -18.24
N SER A 31 3.07 6.15 -17.43
CA SER A 31 4.47 6.34 -17.79
C SER A 31 5.14 5.00 -18.09
N ARG A 32 5.15 4.57 -19.37
CA ARG A 32 6.02 3.53 -19.98
C ARG A 32 6.28 2.20 -19.23
N GLY A 33 5.58 1.93 -18.15
CA GLY A 33 5.63 0.73 -17.34
C GLY A 33 4.25 0.55 -16.74
N LYS A 34 3.72 -0.66 -16.81
CA LYS A 34 2.35 -1.06 -16.44
C LYS A 34 2.05 -0.94 -14.93
N VAL A 35 2.75 -0.10 -14.19
CA VAL A 35 2.83 -0.15 -12.71
C VAL A 35 1.46 -0.01 -12.04
N ASN A 36 0.52 0.67 -12.69
CA ASN A 36 -0.79 1.01 -12.11
C ASN A 36 -1.99 0.37 -12.82
N ILE A 37 -1.77 -0.58 -13.75
CA ILE A 37 -2.87 -1.25 -14.46
C ILE A 37 -2.89 -2.71 -14.04
N PHE A 38 -3.97 -3.11 -13.38
CA PHE A 38 -4.15 -4.44 -12.83
C PHE A 38 -5.19 -5.20 -13.67
N THR A 39 -5.02 -6.50 -13.76
CA THR A 39 -6.08 -7.40 -14.23
C THR A 39 -7.13 -7.62 -13.13
N PRO A 40 -8.34 -8.10 -13.48
CA PRO A 40 -9.33 -8.48 -12.46
C PRO A 40 -8.81 -9.54 -11.47
N GLU A 41 -7.93 -10.44 -11.91
CA GLU A 41 -7.31 -11.44 -11.03
C GLU A 41 -6.33 -10.79 -10.03
N GLU A 42 -5.54 -9.82 -10.47
CA GLU A 42 -4.61 -9.09 -9.61
C GLU A 42 -5.36 -8.21 -8.59
N GLU A 43 -6.50 -7.65 -8.99
CA GLU A 43 -7.43 -6.96 -8.08
C GLU A 43 -7.94 -7.89 -6.99
N GLU A 44 -8.44 -9.08 -7.35
CA GLU A 44 -8.98 -10.03 -6.38
C GLU A 44 -7.92 -10.47 -5.35
N ILE A 45 -6.69 -10.67 -5.81
CA ILE A 45 -5.54 -10.97 -4.93
C ILE A 45 -5.30 -9.82 -3.95
N LEU A 46 -5.30 -8.57 -4.46
CA LEU A 46 -5.10 -7.39 -3.63
C LEU A 46 -6.23 -7.21 -2.62
N GLU A 47 -7.48 -7.42 -3.02
CA GLU A 47 -8.65 -7.32 -2.15
C GLU A 47 -8.58 -8.36 -1.01
N LYS A 48 -8.24 -9.62 -1.33
CA LYS A 48 -8.05 -10.69 -0.34
C LYS A 48 -6.97 -10.32 0.67
N PHE A 49 -5.83 -9.81 0.20
CA PHE A 49 -4.75 -9.35 1.06
C PHE A 49 -5.19 -8.23 2.00
N ILE A 50 -5.89 -7.22 1.49
CA ILE A 50 -6.40 -6.09 2.30
C ILE A 50 -7.40 -6.59 3.35
N LYS A 51 -8.35 -7.46 2.99
CA LYS A 51 -9.32 -8.04 3.94
C LYS A 51 -8.63 -8.77 5.08
N LYS A 52 -7.64 -9.61 4.75
CA LYS A 52 -6.83 -10.32 5.74
C LYS A 52 -6.06 -9.37 6.65
N LEU A 53 -5.42 -8.35 6.08
CA LEU A 53 -4.69 -7.33 6.83
C LEU A 53 -5.61 -6.61 7.83
N ILE A 54 -6.77 -6.16 7.38
CA ILE A 54 -7.77 -5.49 8.23
C ILE A 54 -8.25 -6.43 9.34
N SER A 55 -8.59 -7.68 9.01
CA SER A 55 -9.02 -8.67 9.99
C SER A 55 -7.97 -8.86 11.09
N ASN A 56 -6.70 -8.99 10.71
CA ASN A 56 -5.60 -9.14 11.66
C ASN A 56 -5.45 -7.94 12.59
N TYR A 57 -5.57 -6.72 12.07
CA TYR A 57 -5.53 -5.51 12.91
C TYR A 57 -6.73 -5.39 13.84
N ILE A 58 -7.94 -5.77 13.39
CA ILE A 58 -9.13 -5.79 14.26
C ILE A 58 -8.93 -6.76 15.43
N CYS A 59 -8.37 -7.95 15.19
CA CYS A 59 -8.04 -8.89 16.27
C CYS A 59 -7.03 -8.27 17.25
N GLN A 60 -5.94 -7.68 16.76
CA GLN A 60 -4.94 -7.03 17.61
C GLN A 60 -5.52 -5.89 18.46
N ILE A 61 -6.45 -5.11 17.91
CA ILE A 61 -7.14 -4.05 18.66
C ILE A 61 -8.00 -4.68 19.77
N LYS A 62 -8.77 -5.73 19.46
CA LYS A 62 -9.62 -6.43 20.44
C LYS A 62 -8.81 -7.09 21.56
N ASP A 63 -7.63 -7.61 21.22
CA ASP A 63 -6.68 -8.20 22.18
C ASP A 63 -5.99 -7.14 23.04
N GLY A 64 -6.23 -5.84 22.80
CA GLY A 64 -5.65 -4.74 23.56
C GLY A 64 -4.17 -4.50 23.25
N ASN A 65 -3.70 -4.84 22.05
CA ASN A 65 -2.32 -4.59 21.65
C ASN A 65 -2.08 -3.07 21.45
N ILE A 66 -1.48 -2.43 22.46
CA ILE A 66 -1.13 -1.00 22.46
C ILE A 66 0.37 -0.75 22.22
N LYS A 67 1.11 -1.73 21.68
CA LYS A 67 2.56 -1.61 21.49
C LYS A 67 2.89 -0.47 20.51
N LEU A 68 3.85 0.38 20.90
CA LEU A 68 4.42 1.40 20.03
C LEU A 68 5.33 0.74 18.98
N ASN A 69 4.93 0.79 17.71
CA ASN A 69 5.71 0.32 16.56
C ASN A 69 5.59 1.32 15.39
N PRO A 70 6.12 2.55 15.52
CA PRO A 70 5.98 3.56 14.48
C PRO A 70 6.68 3.12 13.18
N LEU A 71 6.06 3.44 12.05
CA LEU A 71 6.61 3.15 10.73
C LEU A 71 7.63 4.20 10.30
N ARG A 72 8.70 3.73 9.65
CA ARG A 72 9.75 4.56 9.06
C ARG A 72 9.95 4.19 7.60
N GLU A 73 9.79 5.15 6.70
CA GLU A 73 10.14 4.97 5.29
C GLU A 73 11.63 5.27 5.05
N ASN A 74 12.13 6.31 5.71
CA ASN A 74 13.53 6.70 5.73
C ASN A 74 13.78 7.63 6.94
N GLN A 75 15.03 8.06 7.17
CA GLN A 75 15.40 8.92 8.31
C GLN A 75 14.61 10.25 8.36
N ASN A 76 14.13 10.74 7.22
CA ASN A 76 13.39 11.99 7.10
C ASN A 76 11.87 11.81 7.01
N THR A 77 11.38 10.60 6.72
CA THR A 77 9.95 10.30 6.57
C THR A 77 9.57 9.16 7.51
N TYR A 78 8.93 9.52 8.63
CA TYR A 78 8.43 8.58 9.63
C TYR A 78 7.17 9.12 10.31
N GLU A 79 6.33 8.23 10.82
CA GLU A 79 4.98 8.55 11.31
C GLU A 79 4.97 9.56 12.46
N CYS A 80 5.94 9.46 13.38
CA CYS A 80 6.02 10.34 14.55
C CYS A 80 6.17 11.83 14.20
N LYS A 81 6.53 12.21 12.96
CA LYS A 81 6.59 13.64 12.55
C LYS A 81 5.20 14.28 12.50
N ASN A 82 4.18 13.53 12.13
CA ASN A 82 2.81 14.02 11.91
C ASN A 82 1.83 13.52 12.98
N CYS A 83 2.31 12.88 14.04
CA CYS A 83 1.49 12.30 15.10
C CYS A 83 1.19 13.32 16.22
N GLU A 84 -0.09 13.63 16.43
CA GLU A 84 -0.55 14.54 17.48
C GLU A 84 -0.31 14.01 18.90
N PHE A 85 -0.17 12.69 19.06
CA PHE A 85 0.01 12.02 20.34
C PHE A 85 1.49 11.83 20.74
N LYS A 86 2.42 12.46 20.01
CA LYS A 86 3.88 12.32 20.27
C LYS A 86 4.27 12.69 21.71
N SER A 87 3.60 13.67 22.32
CA SER A 87 3.84 14.08 23.71
C SER A 87 3.39 13.05 24.75
N ILE A 88 2.51 12.12 24.37
CA ILE A 88 1.92 11.12 25.26
C ILE A 88 2.70 9.81 25.18
N CYS A 89 3.08 9.38 23.97
CA CYS A 89 3.69 8.06 23.77
C CYS A 89 5.12 7.94 24.33
N LYS A 90 5.78 9.08 24.63
CA LYS A 90 7.17 9.15 25.13
C LYS A 90 8.21 8.46 24.23
N PHE A 91 7.86 8.23 22.96
CA PHE A 91 8.77 7.66 21.98
C PHE A 91 9.83 8.71 21.60
N ASP A 92 11.10 8.40 21.86
CA ASP A 92 12.20 9.33 21.60
C ASP A 92 13.03 8.86 20.40
N TYR A 93 13.03 9.63 19.32
CA TYR A 93 13.79 9.30 18.11
C TYR A 93 15.30 9.17 18.36
N THR A 94 15.86 9.82 19.37
CA THR A 94 17.31 9.76 19.64
C THR A 94 17.71 8.46 20.32
N ILE A 95 16.80 7.82 21.05
CA ILE A 95 17.06 6.63 21.87
C ILE A 95 16.41 5.38 21.26
N ASP A 96 15.21 5.51 20.69
CA ASP A 96 14.33 4.41 20.25
C ASP A 96 14.45 4.12 18.74
N GLN A 97 15.61 4.36 18.13
CA GLN A 97 15.77 4.20 16.67
C GLN A 97 15.56 2.77 16.17
N ASP A 98 15.82 1.79 17.02
CA ASP A 98 15.66 0.35 16.79
C ASP A 98 14.21 -0.13 16.90
N LYS A 99 13.34 0.68 17.53
CA LYS A 99 11.92 0.36 17.72
C LYS A 99 11.04 0.73 16.53
N PHE A 100 11.60 1.40 15.53
CA PHE A 100 10.90 1.67 14.28
C PHE A 100 10.70 0.39 13.47
N ARG A 101 9.53 0.30 12.83
CA ARG A 101 9.30 -0.67 11.76
C ARG A 101 9.63 -0.02 10.43
N ASP A 102 10.68 -0.49 9.76
CA ASP A 102 11.03 -0.01 8.42
C ASP A 102 10.04 -0.54 7.37
N ILE A 103 9.68 0.32 6.41
CA ILE A 103 8.85 -0.07 5.27
C ILE A 103 9.60 -1.09 4.43
N ASN A 104 9.00 -2.27 4.27
CA ASN A 104 9.48 -3.28 3.34
C ASN A 104 9.15 -2.85 1.90
N LYS A 105 10.17 -2.43 1.15
CA LYS A 105 10.03 -2.01 -0.25
C LYS A 105 10.00 -3.17 -1.23
N ASP A 106 10.25 -4.39 -0.77
CA ASP A 106 10.30 -5.59 -1.61
C ASP A 106 8.95 -6.31 -1.69
N ILE A 107 7.87 -5.75 -1.12
CA ILE A 107 6.52 -6.31 -1.24
C ILE A 107 6.07 -6.17 -2.70
N SER A 108 5.65 -7.29 -3.29
CA SER A 108 5.12 -7.35 -4.64
C SER A 108 3.88 -8.23 -4.69
N LEU A 109 3.01 -8.00 -5.68
CA LEU A 109 1.85 -8.84 -5.94
C LEU A 109 2.20 -10.34 -6.02
N ALA A 110 3.35 -10.67 -6.60
CA ALA A 110 3.82 -12.05 -6.70
C ALA A 110 4.10 -12.68 -5.33
N LYS A 111 4.66 -11.92 -4.38
CA LYS A 111 4.87 -12.39 -3.01
C LYS A 111 3.54 -12.54 -2.27
N ILE A 112 2.66 -11.56 -2.39
CA ILE A 112 1.31 -11.61 -1.80
C ILE A 112 0.55 -12.84 -2.32
N LYS A 113 0.60 -13.11 -3.62
CA LYS A 113 -0.03 -14.29 -4.24
C LYS A 113 0.51 -15.59 -3.65
N LYS A 114 1.82 -15.68 -3.43
CA LYS A 114 2.46 -16.85 -2.81
C LYS A 114 2.04 -17.03 -1.34
N GLU A 115 2.03 -15.96 -0.56
CA GLU A 115 1.59 -16.00 0.85
C GLU A 115 0.12 -16.43 0.99
N LEU A 116 -0.74 -16.07 0.02
CA LEU A 116 -2.14 -16.50 -0.01
C LEU A 116 -2.35 -17.92 -0.55
N SER A 117 -1.38 -18.50 -1.26
CA SER A 117 -1.46 -19.89 -1.76
C SER A 117 -0.91 -20.92 -0.77
N ASP A 118 -0.08 -20.46 0.18
CA ASP A 118 0.55 -21.29 1.20
C ASP A 118 -0.33 -21.45 2.46
N GLU A 119 -1.55 -20.89 2.46
CA GLU A 119 -2.61 -21.02 3.49
C GLU A 119 -3.75 -21.93 3.05
#